data_AF-A0A388LC12-F1
#
_entry.id   AF-A0A388LC12-F1
#
_cell.length_a   1.000
_cell.length_b   1.000
_cell.length_c   1.000
_cell.angle_alpha   90.00
_cell.angle_beta   90.00
_cell.angle_gamma   90.00
#
_symmetry.space_group_name_H-M   'P 1'
#
loop_
_entity.id
_entity.type
_entity.pdbx_description
1 polymer ?
#
loop_
_entity_poly.entity_id
_entity_poly.type
_entity_poly.pdbx_seq_one_letter_code
_entity_poly.pdbx_strand_id
1 'polypeptide(L)'
;MERPVCHYCRRPGHFIRDCRTRMRDMEQQARQSNGNQASTSGSASAPSAPSAIVPYQPPSNDVRNQTFGNSSNEYNGGYGNGYGGYNNNYRRPWNTDRYDKSDKVEKMWNWMSEEMQERERIKKEKEIAIKKEEDDRRKREEDEKRLAEAKEKEEFKASIELMVQSQMRSVCEEVLGRKVVDGERLVAAATTEVRQRTEAVAKTNQVDEVLREKDEEIVRLKEAMAEMQR
;
A
#
# COMPACT_ATOMS: atom_id res chain seq x y z
N MET A 1 -36.45 -10.07 36.63
CA MET A 1 -35.30 -10.65 35.93
C MET A 1 -34.54 -9.50 35.29
N GLU A 2 -33.38 -9.15 35.83
CA GLU A 2 -32.52 -8.13 35.23
C GLU A 2 -31.96 -8.67 33.91
N ARG A 3 -32.07 -7.86 32.85
CA ARG A 3 -31.52 -8.24 31.54
C ARG A 3 -30.00 -8.03 31.59
N PRO A 4 -29.20 -9.01 31.12
CA PRO A 4 -27.74 -8.86 31.12
C PRO A 4 -27.32 -7.65 30.29
N VAL A 5 -26.39 -6.86 30.81
CA VAL A 5 -25.84 -5.66 30.15
C VAL A 5 -24.42 -5.96 29.68
N CYS A 6 -24.13 -5.68 28.41
CA CYS A 6 -22.81 -5.88 27.85
C CYS A 6 -21.82 -4.83 28.41
N HIS A 7 -20.71 -5.27 29.02
CA HIS A 7 -19.69 -4.34 29.56
C HIS A 7 -18.92 -3.55 28.50
N TYR A 8 -18.91 -3.99 27.23
CA TYR A 8 -18.19 -3.33 26.15
C TYR A 8 -18.97 -2.12 25.60
N CYS A 9 -20.21 -2.35 25.15
CA CYS A 9 -21.04 -1.31 24.53
C CYS A 9 -22.15 -0.76 25.45
N ARG A 10 -22.26 -1.26 26.69
CA ARG A 10 -23.28 -0.90 27.70
C ARG A 10 -24.73 -1.04 27.24
N ARG A 11 -25.00 -1.88 26.23
CA ARG A 11 -26.37 -2.19 25.78
C ARG A 11 -26.91 -3.45 26.47
N PRO A 12 -28.18 -3.45 26.91
CA PRO A 12 -28.81 -4.64 27.47
C PRO A 12 -29.10 -5.70 26.40
N GLY A 13 -29.26 -6.95 26.82
CA GLY A 13 -29.75 -8.06 25.99
C GLY A 13 -28.66 -8.97 25.40
N HIS A 14 -27.38 -8.78 25.74
CA HIS A 14 -26.29 -9.67 25.33
C HIS A 14 -25.09 -9.54 26.28
N PHE A 15 -24.20 -10.53 26.27
CA PHE A 15 -22.94 -10.50 27.01
C PHE A 15 -21.78 -9.98 26.15
N ILE A 16 -20.65 -9.66 26.79
CA ILE A 16 -19.43 -9.18 26.09
C ILE A 16 -18.91 -10.14 25.03
N ARG A 17 -19.15 -11.46 25.18
CA ARG A 17 -18.76 -12.48 24.20
C ARG A 17 -19.57 -12.37 22.90
N ASP A 18 -20.82 -11.92 22.99
CA ASP A 18 -21.76 -11.81 21.86
C ASP A 18 -21.86 -10.37 21.33
N CYS A 19 -20.99 -9.47 21.79
CA CYS A 19 -21.03 -8.07 21.39
C CYS A 19 -20.53 -7.93 19.95
N ARG A 20 -21.45 -7.64 19.02
CA ARG A 20 -21.11 -7.38 17.60
C ARG A 20 -20.07 -6.27 17.42
N THR A 21 -20.12 -5.21 18.24
CA THR A 21 -19.13 -4.13 18.18
C THR A 21 -17.73 -4.64 18.51
N ARG A 22 -17.60 -5.40 19.60
CA ARG A 22 -16.32 -6.01 20.00
C ARG A 22 -15.76 -6.94 18.92
N MET A 23 -16.60 -7.77 18.29
CA MET A 23 -16.18 -8.66 17.20
C MET A 23 -15.65 -7.86 15.99
N ARG A 24 -16.33 -6.76 15.63
CA ARG A 24 -15.89 -5.88 14.53
C ARG A 24 -14.56 -5.21 14.84
N ASP A 25 -14.39 -4.72 16.06
CA ASP A 25 -13.16 -4.01 16.46
C ASP A 25 -11.97 -4.99 16.52
N MET A 26 -12.21 -6.22 16.97
CA MET A 26 -11.19 -7.28 16.94
C MET A 26 -10.83 -7.71 15.52
N GLU A 27 -11.81 -7.76 14.60
CA GLU A 27 -11.54 -8.03 13.17
C GLU A 27 -10.77 -6.89 12.52
N GLN A 28 -11.10 -5.62 12.82
CA GLN A 28 -10.35 -4.47 12.35
C GLN A 28 -8.93 -4.47 12.90
N GLN A 29 -8.74 -4.81 14.17
CA GLN A 29 -7.42 -4.93 14.78
C GLN A 29 -6.61 -6.07 14.14
N ALA A 30 -7.24 -7.21 13.83
CA ALA A 30 -6.60 -8.32 13.11
C ALA A 30 -6.18 -7.92 11.68
N ARG A 31 -7.01 -7.14 10.99
CA ARG A 31 -6.69 -6.57 9.66
C ARG A 31 -5.55 -5.54 9.74
N GLN A 32 -5.48 -4.77 10.82
CA GLN A 32 -4.38 -3.82 11.05
C GLN A 32 -3.08 -4.53 11.45
N SER A 33 -3.14 -5.59 12.26
CA SER A 33 -1.95 -6.35 12.67
C SER A 33 -1.36 -7.22 11.56
N ASN A 34 -2.16 -7.64 10.58
CA ASN A 34 -1.70 -8.28 9.35
C ASN A 34 -1.50 -7.31 8.19
N GLY A 35 -1.75 -6.01 8.41
CA GLY A 35 -1.89 -4.98 7.38
C GLY A 35 -0.60 -4.23 7.03
N ASN A 36 0.58 -4.82 7.23
CA ASN A 36 1.83 -4.28 6.66
C ASN A 36 1.99 -4.57 5.16
N GLN A 37 0.90 -4.90 4.44
CA GLN A 37 0.88 -4.88 2.98
C GLN A 37 -0.43 -4.32 2.44
N ALA A 38 -0.30 -3.13 1.84
CA ALA A 38 -0.99 -2.63 0.66
C ALA A 38 -2.50 -2.31 0.68
N SER A 39 -2.77 -1.13 0.11
CA SER A 39 -4.00 -0.68 -0.58
C SER A 39 -5.12 -0.10 0.30
N THR A 40 -5.23 1.24 0.36
CA THR A 40 -5.99 2.15 -0.55
C THR A 40 -7.51 2.03 -0.49
N SER A 41 -8.13 3.04 0.12
CA SER A 41 -9.46 3.64 -0.19
C SER A 41 -9.76 4.61 0.97
N GLY A 42 -9.93 5.92 0.81
CA GLY A 42 -10.79 6.57 -0.17
C GLY A 42 -12.11 6.95 0.52
N SER A 43 -12.10 8.02 1.32
CA SER A 43 -13.32 8.67 1.81
C SER A 43 -13.06 10.10 2.30
N ALA A 44 -13.46 11.07 1.47
CA ALA A 44 -13.87 12.41 1.88
C ALA A 44 -15.20 12.30 2.68
N SER A 45 -15.68 13.20 3.54
CA SER A 45 -15.40 14.60 3.85
C SER A 45 -15.89 14.89 5.28
N ALA A 46 -15.23 15.78 6.03
CA ALA A 46 -15.86 16.54 7.12
C ALA A 46 -15.22 17.94 7.19
N PRO A 47 -16.01 19.01 7.41
CA PRO A 47 -15.52 20.37 7.27
C PRO A 47 -14.76 20.87 8.50
N SER A 48 -13.60 21.45 8.20
CA SER A 48 -12.96 22.62 8.79
C SER A 48 -13.44 23.12 10.16
N ALA A 49 -12.56 22.99 11.17
CA ALA A 49 -12.51 23.88 12.32
C ALA A 49 -11.13 24.57 12.36
N PRO A 50 -11.04 25.87 12.69
CA PRO A 50 -9.80 26.62 12.62
C PRO A 50 -8.92 26.41 13.87
N SER A 51 -7.68 26.00 13.61
CA SER A 51 -6.46 26.50 14.24
C SER A 51 -6.46 26.67 15.76
N ALA A 52 -6.08 25.63 16.49
CA ALA A 52 -5.40 25.77 17.78
C ALA A 52 -4.14 24.88 17.76
N ILE A 53 -2.99 25.52 17.52
CA ILE A 53 -1.67 24.89 17.66
C ILE A 53 -1.44 24.70 19.16
N VAL A 54 -1.70 23.49 19.64
CA VAL A 54 -1.26 23.04 20.96
C VAL A 54 0.07 22.32 20.77
N PRO A 55 1.16 22.70 21.48
CA PRO A 55 2.40 21.97 21.44
C PRO A 55 2.15 20.52 21.87
N TYR A 56 2.40 19.58 20.96
CA TYR A 56 2.32 18.16 21.26
C TYR A 56 3.41 17.80 22.26
N GLN A 57 3.00 17.53 23.50
CA GLN A 57 3.87 16.96 24.53
C GLN A 57 3.76 15.43 24.42
N PRO A 58 4.83 14.73 23.99
CA PRO A 58 4.78 13.28 23.82
C PRO A 58 4.58 12.58 25.17
N PRO A 59 3.70 11.56 25.25
CA PRO A 59 3.55 10.77 26.46
C PRO A 59 4.86 10.03 26.77
N SER A 60 5.44 10.35 27.93
CA SER A 60 6.59 9.63 28.50
C SER A 60 6.14 8.21 28.88
N ASN A 61 6.33 7.28 27.95
CA ASN A 61 6.20 5.85 28.22
C ASN A 61 7.49 5.37 28.91
N ASP A 62 7.66 5.77 30.17
CA ASP A 62 8.49 5.04 31.13
C ASP A 62 7.75 3.77 31.56
N VAL A 63 7.61 2.82 30.62
CA VAL A 63 7.28 1.44 30.97
C VAL A 63 8.60 0.74 31.26
N ARG A 64 8.99 0.87 32.52
CA ARG A 64 9.82 -0.05 33.28
C ARG A 64 9.42 -1.50 32.96
N ASN A 65 10.02 -2.12 31.95
CA ASN A 65 9.96 -3.56 31.77
C ASN A 65 11.30 -4.16 32.16
N GLN A 66 11.29 -4.65 33.39
CA GLN A 66 12.30 -5.52 33.94
C GLN A 66 12.45 -6.79 33.09
N THR A 67 13.72 -7.21 32.93
CA THR A 67 14.13 -8.61 32.95
C THR A 67 13.66 -9.50 31.81
N PHE A 68 14.53 -9.73 30.82
CA PHE A 68 14.95 -11.01 30.23
C PHE A 68 16.02 -10.63 29.18
N GLY A 69 17.32 -10.59 29.49
CA GLY A 69 18.09 -11.76 29.87
C GLY A 69 18.35 -12.63 28.63
N ASN A 70 19.18 -12.17 27.69
CA ASN A 70 19.98 -13.11 26.89
C ASN A 70 21.32 -12.51 26.48
N SER A 71 22.29 -12.93 27.28
CA SER A 71 23.73 -12.83 27.15
C SER A 71 24.23 -13.60 25.93
N SER A 72 25.22 -13.06 25.21
CA SER A 72 26.56 -13.67 25.09
C SER A 72 27.27 -13.22 23.81
N ASN A 73 28.32 -12.42 23.96
CA ASN A 73 29.64 -12.68 23.36
C ASN A 73 30.64 -11.60 23.81
N GLU A 74 31.09 -11.70 25.06
CA GLU A 74 32.31 -11.03 25.50
C GLU A 74 33.25 -12.08 26.07
N TYR A 75 34.24 -12.43 25.24
CA TYR A 75 35.42 -13.17 25.63
C TYR A 75 36.28 -12.28 26.52
N ASN A 76 36.22 -12.44 27.84
CA ASN A 76 37.37 -12.20 28.70
C ASN A 76 37.17 -12.71 30.13
N GLY A 77 38.24 -13.23 30.73
CA GLY A 77 38.35 -13.38 32.18
C GLY A 77 38.48 -14.81 32.65
N GLY A 78 39.72 -15.21 32.95
CA GLY A 78 40.05 -16.44 33.66
C GLY A 78 39.75 -16.37 35.18
N TYR A 79 40.54 -17.15 35.92
CA TYR A 79 40.40 -17.58 37.33
C TYR A 79 39.41 -18.75 37.49
N GLY A 80 39.75 -19.92 38.04
CA GLY A 80 40.83 -20.30 38.94
C GLY A 80 40.22 -20.88 40.22
N ASN A 81 40.51 -22.16 40.50
CA ASN A 81 40.20 -22.94 41.73
C ASN A 81 38.71 -23.18 42.06
N GLY A 82 38.29 -24.32 42.60
CA GLY A 82 38.96 -25.49 43.14
C GLY A 82 37.96 -26.24 44.05
N TYR A 83 38.27 -27.52 44.31
CA TYR A 83 37.70 -28.38 45.36
C TYR A 83 36.27 -28.93 45.22
N GLY A 84 36.23 -30.25 44.91
CA GLY A 84 35.79 -31.21 45.91
C GLY A 84 34.33 -31.65 45.89
N GLY A 85 34.10 -32.91 45.52
CA GLY A 85 32.97 -33.64 46.13
C GLY A 85 32.32 -34.70 45.25
N TYR A 86 32.77 -35.94 45.44
CA TYR A 86 31.95 -37.16 45.52
C TYR A 86 30.95 -37.51 44.40
N ASN A 87 31.30 -38.60 43.73
CA ASN A 87 30.47 -39.82 43.70
C ASN A 87 29.17 -39.77 42.87
N ASN A 88 29.26 -40.19 41.60
CA ASN A 88 28.47 -41.33 41.15
C ASN A 88 28.95 -41.86 39.79
N ASN A 89 29.35 -43.13 39.83
CA ASN A 89 29.74 -44.01 38.73
C ASN A 89 28.57 -44.31 37.78
N TYR A 90 28.05 -43.30 37.09
CA TYR A 90 27.42 -43.51 35.78
C TYR A 90 28.40 -43.05 34.73
N ARG A 91 29.44 -43.87 34.48
CA ARG A 91 30.15 -43.86 33.19
C ARG A 91 29.10 -44.14 32.12
N ARG A 92 28.42 -43.09 31.69
CA ARG A 92 27.66 -43.05 30.44
C ARG A 92 28.53 -43.74 29.39
N PRO A 93 28.05 -44.77 28.70
CA PRO A 93 28.76 -45.33 27.57
C PRO A 93 28.91 -44.21 26.53
N TRP A 94 30.03 -43.49 26.54
CA TRP A 94 30.33 -42.48 25.52
C TRP A 94 30.53 -43.13 24.13
N ASN A 95 30.47 -44.47 24.10
CA ASN A 95 30.64 -45.34 22.96
C ASN A 95 29.36 -46.14 22.60
N THR A 96 28.17 -45.57 22.83
CA THR A 96 27.00 -46.00 22.05
C THR A 96 27.22 -45.54 20.61
N ASP A 97 27.36 -46.52 19.72
CA ASP A 97 27.43 -46.48 18.25
C ASP A 97 27.95 -45.20 17.61
N ARG A 98 29.23 -45.24 17.21
CA ARG A 98 29.87 -44.23 16.34
C ARG A 98 29.09 -44.03 15.03
N TYR A 99 28.39 -45.07 14.55
CA TYR A 99 27.55 -45.04 13.35
C TYR A 99 26.22 -44.30 13.59
N ASP A 100 25.52 -44.54 14.71
CA ASP A 100 24.21 -43.93 15.00
C ASP A 100 24.30 -42.41 15.29
N LYS A 101 25.49 -41.92 15.70
CA LYS A 101 25.77 -40.48 15.78
C LYS A 101 25.96 -39.84 14.40
N SER A 102 26.56 -40.56 13.46
CA SER A 102 26.77 -40.09 12.09
C SER A 102 25.43 -39.86 11.39
N ASP A 103 24.52 -40.84 11.48
CA ASP A 103 23.20 -40.77 10.87
C ASP A 103 22.35 -39.61 11.43
N LYS A 104 22.49 -39.31 12.73
CA LYS A 104 21.80 -38.16 13.35
C LYS A 104 22.35 -36.84 12.86
N VAL A 105 23.67 -36.71 12.71
CA VAL A 105 24.29 -35.50 12.18
C VAL A 105 23.92 -35.30 10.70
N GLU A 106 23.92 -36.36 9.91
CA GLU A 106 23.55 -36.31 8.50
C GLU A 106 22.07 -35.97 8.30
N LYS A 107 21.16 -36.56 9.10
CA LYS A 107 19.73 -36.17 9.11
C LYS A 107 19.53 -34.70 9.47
N MET A 108 20.25 -34.21 10.47
CA MET A 108 20.18 -32.80 10.88
C MET A 108 20.75 -31.87 9.80
N TRP A 109 21.83 -32.28 9.12
CA TRP A 109 22.41 -31.53 8.00
C TRP A 109 21.48 -31.49 6.78
N ASN A 110 20.88 -32.62 6.43
CA ASN A 110 19.91 -32.70 5.33
C ASN A 110 18.71 -31.79 5.60
N TRP A 111 18.17 -31.82 6.83
CA TRP A 111 17.06 -30.95 7.21
C TRP A 111 17.42 -29.46 7.14
N MET A 112 18.59 -29.04 7.65
CA MET A 112 19.04 -27.65 7.53
C MET A 112 19.29 -27.23 6.08
N SER A 113 19.88 -28.12 5.28
CA SER A 113 20.12 -27.87 3.85
C SER A 113 18.81 -27.74 3.07
N GLU A 114 17.84 -28.60 3.36
CA GLU A 114 16.52 -28.57 2.76
C GLU A 114 15.73 -27.31 3.17
N GLU A 115 15.75 -26.92 4.44
CA GLU A 115 15.13 -25.68 4.90
C GLU A 115 15.75 -24.44 4.24
N MET A 116 17.09 -24.41 4.11
CA MET A 116 17.78 -23.32 3.40
C MET A 116 17.42 -23.27 1.92
N GLN A 117 17.36 -24.43 1.26
CA GLN A 117 16.98 -24.53 -0.15
C GLN A 117 15.53 -24.10 -0.39
N GLU A 118 14.62 -24.44 0.53
CA GLU A 118 13.21 -24.06 0.46
C GLU A 118 13.04 -22.55 0.62
N ARG A 119 13.76 -21.92 1.56
CA ARG A 119 13.77 -20.46 1.68
C ARG A 119 14.27 -19.78 0.41
N GLU A 120 15.26 -20.35 -0.24
CA GLU A 120 15.79 -19.83 -1.50
C GLU A 120 14.80 -19.99 -2.66
N ARG A 121 14.07 -21.13 -2.71
CA ARG A 121 12.98 -21.34 -3.67
C ARG A 121 11.85 -20.35 -3.48
N ILE A 122 11.37 -20.16 -2.25
CA ILE A 122 10.34 -19.17 -1.94
C ILE A 122 10.80 -17.76 -2.33
N LYS A 123 12.08 -17.43 -2.12
CA LYS A 123 12.64 -16.13 -2.53
C LYS A 123 12.63 -15.97 -4.05
N LYS A 124 13.06 -16.99 -4.80
CA LYS A 124 13.05 -16.99 -6.27
C LYS A 124 11.64 -16.93 -6.85
N GLU A 125 10.69 -17.66 -6.27
CA GLU A 125 9.28 -17.64 -6.70
C GLU A 125 8.64 -16.27 -6.46
N LYS A 126 8.92 -15.63 -5.33
CA LYS A 126 8.46 -14.25 -5.07
C LYS A 126 9.04 -13.25 -6.06
N GLU A 127 10.32 -13.36 -6.38
CA GLU A 127 10.97 -12.49 -7.36
C GLU A 127 10.37 -12.67 -8.77
N ILE A 128 10.12 -13.91 -9.17
CA ILE A 128 9.46 -14.23 -10.46
C ILE A 128 8.02 -13.70 -10.47
N ALA A 129 7.28 -13.84 -9.36
CA ALA A 129 5.92 -13.34 -9.25
C ALA A 129 5.86 -11.80 -9.36
N ILE A 130 6.76 -11.09 -8.69
CA ILE A 130 6.88 -9.63 -8.77
C ILE A 130 7.22 -9.19 -10.19
N LYS A 131 8.18 -9.87 -10.83
CA LYS A 131 8.57 -9.57 -12.21
C LYS A 131 7.42 -9.76 -13.19
N LYS A 132 6.63 -10.83 -13.02
CA LYS A 132 5.45 -11.09 -13.83
C LYS A 132 4.36 -10.03 -13.64
N GLU A 133 4.12 -9.59 -12.40
CA GLU A 133 3.15 -8.53 -12.11
C GLU A 133 3.56 -7.18 -12.74
N GLU A 134 4.85 -6.86 -12.74
CA GLU A 134 5.37 -5.64 -13.37
C GLU A 134 5.20 -5.68 -14.90
N ASP A 135 5.52 -6.81 -15.55
CA ASP A 135 5.34 -6.97 -16.99
C ASP A 135 3.84 -6.90 -17.38
N ASP A 136 2.95 -7.51 -16.59
CA ASP A 136 1.50 -7.43 -16.78
C ASP A 136 0.95 -6.01 -16.52
N ARG A 137 1.59 -5.22 -15.64
CA ARG A 137 1.29 -3.80 -15.46
C ARG A 137 1.72 -2.98 -16.68
N ARG A 138 2.96 -3.18 -17.15
CA ARG A 138 3.49 -2.48 -18.33
C ARG A 138 2.66 -2.73 -19.58
N LYS A 139 2.23 -3.96 -19.79
CA LYS A 139 1.36 -4.32 -20.92
C LYS A 139 0.00 -3.61 -20.86
N ARG A 140 -0.59 -3.48 -19.67
CA ARG A 140 -1.86 -2.75 -19.49
C ARG A 140 -1.71 -1.26 -19.80
N GLU A 141 -0.61 -0.63 -19.39
CA GLU A 141 -0.31 0.76 -19.69
C GLU A 141 -0.12 1.01 -21.20
N GLU A 142 0.55 0.09 -21.91
CA GLU A 142 0.70 0.17 -23.36
C GLU A 142 -0.63 0.01 -24.11
N ASP A 143 -1.49 -0.92 -23.69
CA ASP A 143 -2.81 -1.12 -24.28
C ASP A 143 -3.74 0.08 -24.01
N GLU A 144 -3.68 0.68 -22.83
CA GLU A 144 -4.42 1.90 -22.49
C GLU A 144 -3.94 3.10 -23.32
N LYS A 145 -2.63 3.26 -23.49
CA LYS A 145 -2.06 4.30 -24.36
C LYS A 145 -2.54 4.15 -25.80
N ARG A 146 -2.57 2.93 -26.33
CA ARG A 146 -3.07 2.68 -27.69
C ARG A 146 -4.55 3.01 -27.84
N LEU A 147 -5.36 2.75 -26.82
CA LEU A 147 -6.78 3.13 -26.82
C LEU A 147 -6.97 4.65 -26.75
N ALA A 148 -6.16 5.35 -25.95
CA ALA A 148 -6.19 6.80 -25.87
C ALA A 148 -5.84 7.46 -27.22
N GLU A 149 -4.77 6.99 -27.88
CA GLU A 149 -4.38 7.48 -29.21
C GLU A 149 -5.44 7.18 -30.28
N ALA A 150 -6.13 6.04 -30.19
CA ALA A 150 -7.23 5.71 -31.12
C ALA A 150 -8.43 6.65 -30.92
N LYS A 151 -8.78 6.91 -29.66
CA LYS A 151 -9.86 7.83 -29.29
C LYS A 151 -9.57 9.26 -29.73
N GLU A 152 -8.35 9.75 -29.52
CA GLU A 152 -7.94 11.09 -29.97
C GLU A 152 -8.05 11.23 -31.50
N LYS A 153 -7.69 10.18 -32.27
CA LYS A 153 -7.87 10.18 -33.73
C LYS A 153 -9.33 10.24 -34.15
N GLU A 154 -10.22 9.57 -33.43
CA GLU A 154 -11.66 9.64 -33.70
C GLU A 154 -12.24 11.01 -33.33
N GLU A 155 -11.85 11.57 -32.18
CA GLU A 155 -12.25 12.92 -31.74
C GLU A 155 -11.77 13.98 -32.74
N PHE A 156 -10.54 13.86 -33.25
CA PHE A 156 -10.01 14.76 -34.26
C PHE A 156 -10.81 14.69 -35.57
N LYS A 157 -11.18 13.49 -36.03
CA LYS A 157 -12.03 13.31 -37.22
C LYS A 157 -13.41 13.93 -37.01
N ALA A 158 -14.05 13.67 -35.87
CA ALA A 158 -15.35 14.24 -35.53
C ALA A 158 -15.28 15.78 -35.46
N SER A 159 -14.20 16.33 -34.93
CA SER A 159 -13.96 17.79 -34.89
C SER A 159 -13.87 18.41 -36.29
N ILE A 160 -13.14 17.78 -37.21
CA ILE A 160 -13.07 18.22 -38.62
C ILE A 160 -14.45 18.14 -39.27
N GLU A 161 -15.18 17.05 -39.09
CA GLU A 161 -16.51 16.86 -39.68
C GLU A 161 -17.47 17.97 -39.23
N LEU A 162 -17.50 18.28 -37.93
CA LEU A 162 -18.31 19.38 -37.38
C LEU A 162 -17.90 20.74 -37.95
N MET A 163 -16.60 20.98 -38.13
CA MET A 163 -16.09 22.23 -38.70
C MET A 163 -16.53 22.39 -40.16
N VAL A 164 -16.38 21.35 -40.98
CA VAL A 164 -16.80 21.35 -42.39
C VAL A 164 -18.31 21.49 -42.51
N GLN A 165 -19.08 20.75 -41.69
CA GLN A 165 -20.53 20.85 -41.67
C GLN A 165 -21.00 22.26 -41.28
N SER A 166 -20.34 22.89 -40.31
CA SER A 166 -20.60 24.28 -39.90
C SER A 166 -20.32 25.26 -41.04
N GLN A 167 -19.17 25.12 -41.72
CA GLN A 167 -18.83 25.96 -42.88
C GLN A 167 -19.83 25.79 -44.03
N MET A 168 -20.18 24.56 -44.39
CA MET A 168 -21.18 24.29 -45.44
C MET A 168 -22.54 24.90 -45.09
N ARG A 169 -22.98 24.76 -43.84
CA ARG A 169 -24.24 25.36 -43.38
C ARG A 169 -24.20 26.88 -43.53
N SER A 170 -23.12 27.52 -43.11
CA SER A 170 -22.93 28.97 -43.23
C SER A 170 -23.00 29.44 -44.68
N VAL A 171 -22.32 28.74 -45.61
CA VAL A 171 -22.34 29.08 -47.04
C VAL A 171 -23.74 28.91 -47.64
N CYS A 172 -24.47 27.85 -47.27
CA CYS A 172 -25.85 27.65 -47.72
C CYS A 172 -26.80 28.75 -47.21
N GLU A 173 -26.64 29.19 -45.96
CA GLU A 173 -27.44 30.28 -45.38
C GLU A 173 -27.17 31.62 -46.08
N GLU A 174 -25.90 31.90 -46.40
CA GLU A 174 -25.48 33.11 -47.13
C GLU A 174 -26.06 33.17 -48.55
N VAL A 175 -25.97 32.07 -49.31
CA VAL A 175 -26.51 31.98 -50.69
C VAL A 175 -28.03 32.10 -50.72
N LEU A 176 -28.73 31.60 -49.70
CA LEU A 176 -30.19 31.72 -49.58
C LEU A 176 -30.66 33.12 -49.18
N GLY A 177 -29.74 34.08 -48.98
CA GLY A 177 -30.09 35.45 -48.62
C GLY A 177 -30.74 35.59 -47.25
N ARG A 178 -30.70 34.53 -46.41
CA ARG A 178 -30.93 34.67 -44.98
C ARG A 178 -29.73 35.41 -44.45
N LYS A 179 -29.84 36.75 -44.39
CA LYS A 179 -28.84 37.58 -43.71
C LYS A 179 -28.61 36.96 -42.34
N VAL A 180 -27.45 36.34 -42.16
CA VAL A 180 -26.94 35.94 -40.86
C VAL A 180 -26.63 37.24 -40.14
N VAL A 181 -27.66 37.86 -39.55
CA VAL A 181 -27.55 39.12 -38.79
C VAL A 181 -26.65 38.95 -37.54
N ASP A 182 -26.27 37.71 -37.21
CA ASP A 182 -25.37 37.38 -36.11
C ASP A 182 -23.91 37.07 -36.54
N GLY A 183 -23.53 37.31 -37.81
CA GLY A 183 -22.26 36.87 -38.39
C GLY A 183 -20.99 37.39 -37.70
N GLU A 184 -20.99 38.59 -37.11
CA GLU A 184 -19.84 39.09 -36.33
C GLU A 184 -19.88 38.68 -34.85
N ARG A 185 -21.07 38.39 -34.30
CA ARG A 185 -21.20 38.02 -32.88
C ARG A 185 -20.89 36.54 -32.65
N LEU A 186 -21.19 35.68 -33.62
CA LEU A 186 -20.92 34.24 -33.55
C LEU A 186 -19.44 33.89 -33.66
N VAL A 187 -18.64 34.63 -34.44
CA VAL A 187 -17.18 34.40 -34.51
C VAL A 187 -16.51 34.81 -33.18
N ALA A 188 -16.97 35.89 -32.55
CA ALA A 188 -16.53 36.28 -31.22
C ALA A 188 -16.97 35.28 -30.13
N ALA A 189 -18.18 34.71 -30.25
CA ALA A 189 -18.66 33.68 -29.33
C ALA A 189 -17.91 32.34 -29.50
N ALA A 190 -17.68 31.89 -30.73
CA ALA A 190 -16.94 30.66 -31.00
C ALA A 190 -15.47 30.75 -30.58
N THR A 191 -14.82 31.89 -30.78
CA THR A 191 -13.42 32.09 -30.33
C THR A 191 -13.30 32.14 -28.81
N THR A 192 -14.30 32.71 -28.11
CA THR A 192 -14.34 32.68 -26.64
C THR A 192 -14.67 31.30 -26.09
N GLU A 193 -15.52 30.51 -26.76
CA GLU A 193 -15.81 29.13 -26.38
C GLU A 193 -14.59 28.22 -26.59
N VAL A 194 -13.89 28.33 -27.72
CA VAL A 194 -12.63 27.60 -27.97
C VAL A 194 -11.60 27.95 -26.91
N ARG A 195 -11.47 29.24 -26.56
CA ARG A 195 -10.58 29.68 -25.48
C ARG A 195 -10.98 29.07 -24.14
N GLN A 196 -12.26 29.06 -23.78
CA GLN A 196 -12.73 28.43 -22.54
C GLN A 196 -12.45 26.92 -22.51
N ARG A 197 -12.62 26.22 -23.63
CA ARG A 197 -12.29 24.78 -23.74
C ARG A 197 -10.79 24.55 -23.56
N THR A 198 -9.94 25.37 -24.17
CA THR A 198 -8.48 25.27 -23.96
C THR A 198 -8.06 25.58 -22.53
N GLU A 199 -8.71 26.54 -21.87
CA GLU A 199 -8.47 26.86 -20.46
C GLU A 199 -8.94 25.75 -19.53
N ALA A 200 -10.07 25.09 -19.84
CA ALA A 200 -10.55 23.92 -19.10
C ALA A 200 -9.60 22.73 -19.21
N VAL A 201 -9.08 22.45 -20.41
CA VAL A 201 -8.07 21.41 -20.66
C VAL A 201 -6.75 21.72 -19.96
N ALA A 202 -6.31 22.99 -19.97
CA ALA A 202 -5.13 23.41 -19.23
C ALA A 202 -5.29 23.21 -17.71
N LYS A 203 -6.49 23.48 -17.17
CA LYS A 203 -6.80 23.24 -15.77
C LYS A 203 -6.83 21.75 -15.42
N THR A 204 -7.40 20.89 -16.25
CA THR A 204 -7.37 19.44 -16.00
C THR A 204 -5.95 18.90 -16.03
N ASN A 205 -5.13 19.33 -17.01
CA ASN A 205 -3.72 18.93 -17.07
C ASN A 205 -2.94 19.38 -15.83
N GLN A 206 -3.24 20.57 -15.29
CA GLN A 206 -2.64 21.05 -14.05
C GLN A 206 -3.07 20.23 -12.84
N VAL A 207 -4.34 19.82 -12.76
CA VAL A 207 -4.85 18.96 -11.68
C VAL A 207 -4.18 17.58 -11.73
N ASP A 208 -4.03 17.01 -12.93
CA ASP A 208 -3.38 15.71 -13.12
C ASP A 208 -1.90 15.76 -12.74
N GLU A 209 -1.18 16.83 -13.09
CA GLU A 209 0.22 17.00 -12.69
C GLU A 209 0.38 17.12 -11.17
N VAL A 210 -0.51 17.87 -10.50
CA VAL A 210 -0.52 17.97 -9.03
C VAL A 210 -0.81 16.60 -8.37
N LEU A 211 -1.72 15.82 -8.94
CA LEU A 211 -2.00 14.45 -8.49
C LEU A 211 -0.75 13.56 -8.61
N ARG A 212 -0.05 13.66 -9.75
CA ARG A 212 1.20 12.92 -10.02
C ARG A 212 2.30 13.26 -9.00
N GLU A 213 2.50 14.55 -8.70
CA GLU A 213 3.44 15.00 -7.65
C GLU A 213 3.09 14.45 -6.27
N LYS A 214 1.79 14.39 -5.93
CA LYS A 214 1.32 13.86 -4.64
C LYS A 214 1.57 12.36 -4.52
N ASP A 215 1.38 11.59 -5.58
CA ASP A 215 1.68 10.17 -5.60
C ASP A 215 3.19 9.90 -5.47
N GLU A 216 4.04 10.68 -6.15
CA GLU A 216 5.49 10.61 -5.99
C GLU A 216 5.95 10.95 -4.56
N GLU A 217 5.30 11.92 -3.91
CA GLU A 217 5.56 12.27 -2.50
C GLU A 217 5.12 11.15 -1.54
N ILE A 218 3.98 10.49 -1.79
CA ILE A 218 3.54 9.33 -1.01
C ILE A 218 4.53 8.18 -1.13
N VAL A 219 5.06 7.91 -2.33
CA VAL A 219 6.07 6.88 -2.55
C VAL A 219 7.34 7.20 -1.77
N ARG A 220 7.86 8.44 -1.87
CA ARG A 220 9.03 8.89 -1.09
C ARG A 220 8.83 8.75 0.42
N LEU A 221 7.66 9.13 0.93
CA LEU A 221 7.35 8.99 2.36
C LEU A 221 7.30 7.53 2.80
N LYS A 222 6.74 6.63 1.97
CA LYS A 222 6.73 5.18 2.25
C LYS A 222 8.15 4.61 2.30
N GLU A 223 9.02 5.01 1.38
CA GLU A 223 10.43 4.59 1.37
C GLU A 223 11.16 5.07 2.63
N ALA A 224 11.01 6.34 3.00
CA ALA A 224 11.62 6.91 4.21
C ALA A 224 11.14 6.20 5.49
N MET A 225 9.85 5.85 5.58
CA MET A 225 9.33 5.07 6.71
C MET A 225 9.91 3.65 6.75
N ALA A 226 10.07 3.00 5.59
CA ALA A 226 10.66 1.67 5.52
C ALA A 226 12.17 1.67 5.85
N GLU A 227 12.87 2.77 5.60
CA GLU A 227 14.27 2.96 6.01
C GLU A 227 14.40 3.12 7.52
N MET A 228 13.54 3.93 8.16
CA MET A 228 13.57 4.10 9.62
C MET A 228 13.21 2.83 10.42
N GLN A 229 12.55 1.86 9.78
CA GLN A 229 12.19 0.58 10.42
C GLN A 229 13.28 -0.49 10.29
N ARG A 230 14.38 -0.21 9.58
CA ARG A 230 15.57 -1.08 9.48
C ARG A 230 16.59 -0.75 10.56
#